data_AF-A0A1I4ZD18-F1
#
_entry.id   AF-A0A1I4ZD18-F1
#
_cell.length_a   1.000
_cell.length_b   1.000
_cell.length_c   1.000
_cell.angle_alpha   90.00
_cell.angle_beta   90.00
_cell.angle_gamma   90.00
#
_symmetry.space_group_name_H-M   'P 1'
#
loop_
_entity.id
_entity.type
_entity.pdbx_description
1 polymer ?
#
loop_
_entity_poly.entity_id
_entity_poly.type
_entity_poly.pdbx_seq_one_letter_code
_entity_poly.pdbx_strand_id
1 'polypeptide(L)'
;MSDKQVRDYDKFMLRFPDGMRDAIAERAKENGRSMNSEIVQILQDAIDNKVSANADTNEIFSVLMGKVANWYQTNSHVIESISHLSDDQLKQLADKIEKKN
;
A
#
# COMPACT_ATOMS: atom_id res chain seq x y z
N MET A 1 17.03 23.16 4.37
CA MET A 1 15.69 23.02 3.76
C MET A 1 14.69 23.56 4.76
N SER A 2 14.04 24.67 4.46
CA SER A 2 13.02 25.26 5.34
C SER A 2 11.83 24.32 5.46
N ASP A 3 11.48 23.95 6.69
CA ASP A 3 10.33 23.10 7.00
C ASP A 3 9.05 23.85 6.59
N LYS A 4 8.36 23.39 5.53
CA LYS A 4 7.13 24.02 5.05
C LYS A 4 6.07 23.86 6.15
N GLN A 5 5.51 24.97 6.63
CA GLN A 5 4.49 24.88 7.65
C GLN A 5 3.17 24.39 7.03
N VAL A 6 2.31 23.72 7.81
CA VAL A 6 1.00 23.20 7.35
C VAL A 6 0.13 24.27 6.68
N ARG A 7 0.34 25.54 7.03
CA ARG A 7 -0.33 26.71 6.41
C ARG A 7 0.14 27.02 4.98
N ASP A 8 1.31 26.54 4.58
CA ASP A 8 1.94 26.77 3.28
C ASP A 8 1.52 25.72 2.23
N TYR A 9 0.63 24.78 2.60
CA TYR A 9 0.06 23.80 1.68
C TYR A 9 -1.14 24.37 0.92
N ASP A 10 -1.22 24.07 -0.37
CA ASP A 10 -2.36 24.42 -1.20
C ASP A 10 -3.65 23.79 -0.65
N LYS A 11 -4.71 24.59 -0.57
CA LYS A 11 -6.02 24.17 -0.05
C LYS A 11 -7.01 24.07 -1.18
N PHE A 12 -7.64 22.92 -1.32
CA PHE A 12 -8.70 22.68 -2.30
C PHE A 12 -10.03 22.45 -1.59
N MET A 13 -11.08 23.22 -1.95
CA MET A 13 -12.42 23.01 -1.39
C MET A 13 -13.17 21.97 -2.20
N LEU A 14 -13.47 20.83 -1.58
CA LEU A 14 -14.22 19.73 -2.19
C LEU A 14 -15.72 19.88 -1.94
N ARG A 15 -16.52 19.63 -2.98
CA ARG A 15 -17.97 19.46 -2.88
C ARG A 15 -18.29 17.98 -3.00
N PHE A 16 -18.71 17.38 -1.90
CA PHE A 16 -19.08 15.97 -1.87
C PHE A 16 -20.55 15.79 -2.26
N PRO A 17 -20.88 14.76 -3.05
CA PRO A 17 -22.24 14.24 -3.16
C PRO A 17 -22.75 13.76 -1.80
N ASP A 18 -24.08 13.66 -1.67
CA ASP A 18 -24.72 13.18 -0.44
C ASP A 18 -24.15 11.82 0.01
N GLY A 19 -23.88 11.70 1.30
CA GLY A 19 -23.34 10.49 1.94
C GLY A 19 -21.84 10.21 1.69
N MET A 20 -21.20 10.81 0.69
CA MET A 20 -19.79 10.53 0.38
C MET A 20 -18.85 11.02 1.50
N ARG A 21 -19.16 12.15 2.12
CA ARG A 21 -18.37 12.68 3.23
C ARG A 21 -18.36 11.74 4.43
N ASP A 22 -19.52 11.15 4.75
CA ASP A 22 -19.67 10.25 5.90
C ASP A 22 -18.97 8.92 5.64
N ALA A 23 -19.07 8.39 4.42
CA ALA A 23 -18.32 7.19 4.01
C ALA A 23 -16.80 7.36 4.15
N ILE A 24 -16.26 8.52 3.77
CA ILE A 24 -14.84 8.83 3.95
C ILE A 24 -14.50 8.99 5.44
N ALA A 25 -15.40 9.58 6.24
CA ALA A 25 -15.20 9.74 7.68
C ALA A 25 -15.08 8.40 8.39
N GLU A 26 -15.96 7.47 8.06
CA GLU A 26 -16.00 6.11 8.61
C GLU A 26 -14.73 5.35 8.26
N ARG A 27 -14.36 5.32 6.97
CA ARG A 27 -13.11 4.72 6.51
C ARG A 27 -11.87 5.31 7.18
N ALA A 28 -11.82 6.63 7.35
CA ALA A 28 -10.71 7.29 8.04
C ALA A 28 -10.60 6.84 9.51
N LYS A 29 -11.75 6.69 10.18
CA LYS A 29 -11.82 6.20 11.57
C LYS A 29 -11.36 4.75 11.68
N GLU A 30 -11.80 3.88 10.79
CA GLU A 30 -11.36 2.48 10.71
C GLU A 30 -9.83 2.38 10.53
N ASN A 31 -9.27 3.30 9.74
CA ASN A 31 -7.83 3.36 9.46
C ASN A 31 -7.02 4.17 10.48
N GLY A 32 -7.65 4.70 11.54
CA GLY A 32 -6.96 5.51 12.57
C GLY A 32 -6.37 6.83 12.05
N ARG A 33 -6.93 7.39 10.97
CA ARG A 33 -6.46 8.62 10.31
C ARG A 33 -7.47 9.75 10.46
N SER A 34 -6.98 11.00 10.33
CA SER A 34 -7.90 12.11 10.11
C SER A 34 -8.52 12.00 8.72
N MET A 35 -9.74 12.52 8.55
CA MET A 35 -10.42 12.55 7.25
C MET A 35 -9.55 13.17 6.15
N ASN A 36 -8.83 14.26 6.47
CA ASN A 36 -7.92 14.89 5.50
C ASN A 36 -6.75 13.98 5.13
N SER A 37 -6.14 13.30 6.11
CA SER A 37 -5.05 12.35 5.86
C SER A 37 -5.53 11.18 5.00
N GLU A 38 -6.74 10.67 5.24
CA GLU A 38 -7.32 9.60 4.42
C GLU A 38 -7.63 10.06 2.99
N ILE A 39 -8.16 11.27 2.80
CA ILE A 39 -8.37 11.83 1.45
C ILE A 39 -7.05 11.94 0.69
N VAL A 40 -6.00 12.46 1.34
CA VAL A 40 -4.66 12.58 0.75
C VAL A 40 -4.11 11.19 0.39
N GLN A 41 -4.26 10.20 1.27
CA GLN A 41 -3.82 8.83 0.98
C GLN A 41 -4.56 8.24 -0.23
N ILE A 42 -5.89 8.36 -0.28
CA ILE A 42 -6.69 7.84 -1.41
C ILE A 42 -6.24 8.48 -2.73
N LEU A 43 -5.98 9.79 -2.73
CA LEU A 43 -5.47 10.50 -3.91
C LEU A 43 -4.06 10.05 -4.29
N GLN A 44 -3.18 9.88 -3.31
CA GLN A 44 -1.82 9.40 -3.52
C GLN A 44 -1.83 7.99 -4.10
N ASP A 45 -2.61 7.08 -3.51
CA ASP A 45 -2.78 5.72 -4.01
C ASP A 45 -3.33 5.70 -5.44
N ALA A 46 -4.26 6.60 -5.78
CA ALA A 46 -4.80 6.71 -7.13
C ALA A 46 -3.79 7.29 -8.14
N ILE A 47 -2.88 8.15 -7.70
CA ILE A 47 -1.78 8.69 -8.51
C ILE A 47 -0.71 7.60 -8.71
N ASP A 48 -0.30 6.93 -7.64
CA ASP A 48 0.78 5.92 -7.64
C ASP A 48 0.36 4.62 -8.32
N ASN A 49 -0.93 4.27 -8.26
CA ASN A 49 -1.47 3.13 -9.01
C ASN A 49 -1.71 3.43 -10.49
N LYS A 50 -1.39 4.63 -10.99
CA LYS A 50 -1.20 4.82 -12.43
C LYS A 50 0.14 4.21 -12.84
N VAL A 51 0.16 2.88 -12.95
CA VAL A 51 0.95 2.27 -14.02
C VAL A 51 0.36 2.84 -15.31
N SER A 52 1.02 3.84 -15.89
CA SER A 52 0.61 4.39 -17.17
C SER A 52 0.42 3.21 -18.14
N ALA A 53 -0.67 3.21 -18.92
CA ALA A 53 -0.85 2.18 -19.95
C ALA A 53 0.31 2.17 -20.98
N ASN A 54 1.14 3.23 -20.97
CA ASN A 54 2.37 3.38 -21.73
C ASN A 54 3.63 3.44 -20.84
N ALA A 55 3.55 3.00 -19.58
CA ALA A 55 4.71 2.96 -18.69
C ALA A 55 5.77 2.04 -19.32
N ASP A 56 7.00 2.53 -19.38
CA ASP A 56 8.12 1.69 -19.79
C ASP A 56 8.18 0.47 -18.85
N THR A 57 8.49 -0.70 -19.40
CA THR A 57 8.80 -1.92 -18.65
C THR A 57 9.71 -1.68 -17.44
N ASN A 58 10.65 -0.74 -17.52
CA ASN A 58 11.52 -0.36 -16.41
C ASN A 58 10.78 0.35 -15.27
N GLU A 59 9.79 1.18 -15.58
CA GLU A 59 8.97 1.89 -14.61
C GLU A 59 8.02 0.91 -13.89
N ILE A 60 7.40 -0.01 -14.64
CA ILE A 60 6.59 -1.10 -14.09
C ILE A 60 7.44 -1.98 -13.17
N PHE A 61 8.62 -2.36 -13.62
CA PHE A 61 9.56 -3.16 -12.83
C PHE A 61 9.97 -2.43 -11.56
N SER A 62 10.25 -1.13 -11.63
CA SER A 62 10.60 -0.31 -10.46
C SER A 62 9.47 -0.27 -9.43
N VAL A 63 8.22 -0.05 -9.85
CA VAL A 63 7.05 -0.05 -8.96
C VAL A 63 6.84 -1.43 -8.33
N LEU A 64 6.93 -2.50 -9.13
CA LEU A 64 6.83 -3.87 -8.64
C LEU A 64 7.93 -4.19 -7.63
N MET A 65 9.17 -3.83 -7.92
CA MET A 65 10.30 -4.03 -7.01
C MET A 65 10.15 -3.22 -5.72
N GLY A 66 9.59 -2.01 -5.79
CA GLY A 66 9.23 -1.24 -4.59
C GLY A 66 8.20 -1.97 -3.71
N LYS A 67 7.16 -2.56 -4.33
CA LYS A 67 6.17 -3.38 -3.61
C LYS A 67 6.80 -4.64 -3.00
N VAL A 68 7.67 -5.32 -3.75
CA VAL A 68 8.41 -6.51 -3.27
C VAL A 68 9.34 -6.15 -2.11
N ALA A 69 10.07 -5.04 -2.21
CA ALA A 69 10.99 -4.59 -1.16
C ALA A 69 10.24 -4.26 0.15
N ASN A 70 9.10 -3.57 0.05
CA ASN A 70 8.26 -3.27 1.21
C ASN A 70 7.70 -4.55 1.86
N TRP A 71 7.22 -5.50 1.03
CA TRP A 71 6.76 -6.80 1.51
C TRP A 71 7.89 -7.58 2.21
N TYR A 72 9.09 -7.62 1.61
CA TYR A 72 10.26 -8.25 2.21
C TYR A 72 10.63 -7.63 3.56
N GLN A 73 10.63 -6.30 3.65
CA GLN A 73 10.97 -5.60 4.89
C GLN A 73 9.97 -5.91 6.01
N THR A 74 8.69 -6.04 5.67
CA THR A 74 7.62 -6.38 6.62
C THR A 74 7.67 -7.85 7.05
N ASN A 75 8.07 -8.75 6.16
CA ASN A 75 8.02 -10.21 6.36
C ASN A 75 9.41 -10.85 6.53
N SER A 76 10.45 -10.06 6.76
CA SER A 76 11.85 -10.52 6.81
C SER A 76 12.05 -11.69 7.79
N HIS A 77 11.44 -11.63 8.97
CA HIS A 77 11.46 -12.69 9.98
C HIS A 77 10.84 -14.01 9.50
N VAL A 78 9.76 -13.94 8.69
CA VAL A 78 9.13 -15.13 8.10
C VAL A 78 10.04 -15.70 7.02
N ILE A 79 10.63 -14.85 6.18
CA ILE A 79 11.53 -15.26 5.10
C ILE A 79 12.78 -15.93 5.66
N GLU A 80 13.36 -15.38 6.72
CA GLU A 80 14.48 -15.96 7.44
C GLU A 80 14.09 -17.29 8.10
N SER A 81 12.88 -17.41 8.63
CA SER A 81 12.39 -18.70 9.15
C SER A 81 12.26 -19.75 8.03
N ILE A 82 11.83 -19.34 6.84
CA ILE A 82 11.69 -20.21 5.66
C ILE A 82 13.07 -20.64 5.14
N SER A 83 14.08 -19.78 5.18
CA SER A 83 15.42 -20.13 4.67
C SER A 83 16.14 -21.22 5.47
N HIS A 84 15.68 -21.50 6.69
CA HIS A 84 16.21 -22.56 7.55
C HIS A 84 15.43 -23.89 7.42
N LEU A 85 14.36 -23.93 6.62
CA LEU A 85 13.59 -25.16 6.41
C LEU A 85 14.34 -26.12 5.49
N SER A 86 14.28 -27.42 5.78
CA SER A 86 14.75 -28.45 4.86
C SER A 86 13.81 -28.60 3.66
N ASP A 87 14.30 -29.17 2.57
CA ASP A 87 13.50 -29.42 1.35
C ASP A 87 12.20 -30.20 1.64
N ASP A 88 12.24 -31.15 2.57
CA ASP A 88 11.05 -31.91 2.98
C ASP A 88 10.04 -31.05 3.76
N GLN A 89 10.53 -30.12 4.60
CA GLN A 89 9.66 -29.17 5.30
C GLN A 89 9.06 -28.14 4.32
N LEU A 90 9.83 -27.70 3.33
CA LEU A 90 9.34 -26.81 2.27
C LEU A 90 8.26 -27.49 1.42
N LYS A 91 8.45 -28.77 1.04
CA LYS A 91 7.42 -29.55 0.34
C LYS A 91 6.14 -29.72 1.16
N GLN A 92 6.27 -30.05 2.44
CA GLN A 92 5.10 -30.15 3.33
C GLN A 92 4.38 -28.81 3.51
N LEU A 93 5.11 -27.70 3.54
CA LEU A 93 4.53 -26.36 3.59
C LEU A 93 3.77 -26.04 2.29
N ALA A 94 4.36 -26.32 1.13
CA ALA A 94 3.74 -26.11 -0.18
C ALA A 94 2.44 -26.93 -0.32
N ASP A 95 2.47 -28.22 0.02
CA ASP A 95 1.30 -29.09 0.00
C ASP A 95 0.17 -28.60 0.92
N LYS A 96 0.51 -28.00 2.07
CA LYS A 96 -0.48 -27.41 2.99
C LYS A 96 -1.11 -26.14 2.45
N ILE A 97 -0.39 -25.35 1.67
CA ILE A 97 -0.91 -24.12 1.04
C ILE A 97 -1.86 -24.49 -0.10
N GLU A 98 -1.49 -25.47 -0.93
CA GLU A 98 -2.33 -25.92 -2.05
C GLU A 98 -3.64 -26.58 -1.59
N LYS A 99 -3.63 -27.33 -0.48
CA LYS A 99 -4.83 -27.98 0.07
C LYS A 99 -5.77 -27.05 0.83
N LYS A 100 -5.35 -25.80 1.08
CA LYS A 100 -6.15 -24.81 1.84
C LYS A 100 -6.90 -23.83 0.93
N ASN A 101 -6.65 -23.89 -0.37
CA ASN A 101 -7.42 -23.24 -1.42
C ASN A 101 -8.37 -24.25 -2.08
#